data_AF-A0A353EX10-F1
#
_entry.id   AF-A0A353EX10-F1
#
_cell.length_a   1.000
_cell.length_b   1.000
_cell.length_c   1.000
_cell.angle_alpha   90.00
_cell.angle_beta   90.00
_cell.angle_gamma   90.00
#
_symmetry.space_group_name_H-M   'P 1'
#
loop_
_entity.id
_entity.type
_entity.pdbx_description
1 polymer ?
#
loop_
_entity_poly.entity_id
_entity_poly.type
_entity_poly.pdbx_seq_one_letter_code
_entity_poly.pdbx_strand_id
1 'polypeptide(L)'
;MITEESIQQFSKNCENIFTQIRRDVIGQQEVVEGTVIAMIAGGNVLLEGVPGVGKTRLVRTLGRVFDMPFSRIQFTPDLMPADVTGTNIIVKGEDGNSQFQFQPGPIFSNIVLADEINRATPKTQSALLEAMQEHTVTVMGVSRKMKEPFFVLATQNPIEQDGTYPLPEAQMDRFMFNLIVPNPGLDELMAIVNMTQKTMAEVAEPVCSGEELLKMRETANQVPVAEEVMRYAMTLCSATHPNSDCASEAAKKYVRLGASPRAGQALISAAKVKALMNGRFNVAYSDVNALAAPVLRHRMKLNFEAIADRVAPDAIVKMIVEEVGTRFGLNPKKEEAAAKAESKKGLFSGKKA
;
A
#
# COMPACT_ATOMS: atom_id res chain seq x y z
N MET A 1 18.28 8.99 18.80
CA MET A 1 18.46 7.54 19.01
C MET A 1 17.12 7.00 19.44
N ILE A 2 16.64 5.92 18.79
CA ILE A 2 15.39 5.26 19.16
C ILE A 2 15.51 4.74 20.60
N THR A 3 14.55 5.08 21.45
CA THR A 3 14.46 4.59 22.83
C THR A 3 13.43 3.48 22.93
N GLU A 4 13.54 2.61 23.94
CA GLU A 4 12.52 1.59 24.21
C GLU A 4 11.11 2.18 24.39
N GLU A 5 11.02 3.32 25.06
CA GLU A 5 9.76 4.07 25.22
C GLU A 5 9.15 4.49 23.87
N SER A 6 9.96 4.96 22.91
CA SER A 6 9.47 5.33 21.58
C SER A 6 8.89 4.15 20.80
N ILE A 7 9.42 2.94 20.98
CA ILE A 7 8.92 1.72 20.33
C ILE A 7 7.63 1.25 20.97
N GLN A 8 7.57 1.23 22.31
CA GLN A 8 6.34 0.87 23.02
C GLN A 8 5.21 1.84 22.66
N GLN A 9 5.51 3.14 22.58
CA GLN A 9 4.55 4.14 22.12
C GLN A 9 4.13 3.91 20.67
N PHE A 10 5.08 3.59 19.77
CA PHE A 10 4.78 3.30 18.36
C PHE A 10 3.86 2.08 18.22
N SER A 11 4.17 0.97 18.90
CA SER A 11 3.38 -0.26 18.86
C SER A 11 1.98 -0.03 19.43
N LYS A 12 1.87 0.68 20.56
CA LYS A 12 0.59 1.06 21.16
C LYS A 12 -0.25 1.95 20.24
N ASN A 13 0.37 2.93 19.58
CA ASN A 13 -0.31 3.76 18.59
C ASN A 13 -0.84 2.92 17.42
N CYS A 14 -0.05 1.97 16.92
CA CYS A 14 -0.51 1.04 15.88
C CYS A 14 -1.69 0.19 16.35
N GLU A 15 -1.65 -0.34 17.57
CA GLU A 15 -2.75 -1.13 18.14
C GLU A 15 -4.05 -0.30 18.25
N ASN A 16 -3.94 0.96 18.69
CA ASN A 16 -5.08 1.89 18.73
C ASN A 16 -5.66 2.15 17.32
N ILE A 17 -4.80 2.40 16.34
CA ILE A 17 -5.19 2.58 14.93
C ILE A 17 -5.96 1.35 14.44
N PHE A 18 -5.43 0.15 14.62
CA PHE A 18 -6.11 -1.07 14.18
C PHE A 18 -7.42 -1.32 14.93
N THR A 19 -7.47 -1.00 16.23
CA THR A 19 -8.69 -1.13 17.02
C THR A 19 -9.81 -0.25 16.47
N GLN A 20 -9.51 1.00 16.09
CA GLN A 20 -10.50 1.89 15.48
C GLN A 20 -10.87 1.46 14.06
N ILE A 21 -9.92 1.03 13.22
CA ILE A 21 -10.24 0.57 11.86
C ILE A 21 -11.15 -0.66 11.88
N ARG A 22 -10.90 -1.62 12.78
CA ARG A 22 -11.71 -2.85 12.92
C ARG A 22 -13.17 -2.58 13.34
N ARG A 23 -13.47 -1.39 13.88
CA ARG A 23 -14.85 -1.00 14.19
C ARG A 23 -15.68 -0.71 12.96
N ASP A 24 -15.06 -0.28 11.86
CA ASP A 24 -15.73 0.09 10.61
C ASP A 24 -15.45 -0.87 9.45
N VAL A 25 -14.36 -1.62 9.50
CA VAL A 25 -13.93 -2.55 8.45
C VAL A 25 -13.94 -3.98 8.98
N ILE A 26 -14.74 -4.83 8.32
CA ILE A 26 -14.88 -6.24 8.65
C ILE A 26 -14.03 -7.08 7.69
N GLY A 27 -13.26 -8.01 8.24
CA GLY A 27 -12.35 -8.85 7.46
C GLY A 27 -11.12 -8.08 6.98
N GLN A 28 -10.42 -8.61 5.98
CA GLN A 28 -9.34 -7.92 5.25
C GLN A 28 -8.15 -7.46 6.12
N GLN A 29 -7.80 -8.23 7.16
CA GLN A 29 -6.73 -7.86 8.09
C GLN A 29 -5.40 -7.56 7.39
N GLU A 30 -5.01 -8.38 6.41
CA GLU A 30 -3.78 -8.19 5.64
C GLU A 30 -3.79 -6.90 4.80
N VAL A 31 -4.95 -6.52 4.24
CA VAL A 31 -5.11 -5.30 3.44
C VAL A 31 -5.01 -4.07 4.34
N VAL A 32 -5.66 -4.12 5.50
CA VAL A 32 -5.63 -3.04 6.50
C VAL A 32 -4.19 -2.87 7.02
N GLU A 33 -3.54 -3.96 7.42
CA GLU A 33 -2.16 -3.95 7.90
C GLU A 33 -1.21 -3.40 6.84
N GLY A 34 -1.30 -3.91 5.60
CA GLY A 34 -0.47 -3.44 4.48
C GLY A 34 -0.68 -1.94 4.18
N THR A 35 -1.92 -1.47 4.26
CA THR A 35 -2.23 -0.05 4.01
C THR A 35 -1.66 0.86 5.10
N VAL A 36 -1.82 0.49 6.37
CA VAL A 36 -1.23 1.25 7.50
C VAL A 36 0.30 1.24 7.42
N ILE A 37 0.92 0.10 7.11
CA ILE A 37 2.37 0.00 6.89
C ILE A 37 2.82 0.95 5.79
N ALA A 38 2.14 0.94 4.63
CA ALA A 38 2.49 1.81 3.51
C ALA A 38 2.34 3.30 3.87
N MET A 39 1.26 3.69 4.57
CA MET A 39 1.06 5.07 5.00
C MET A 39 2.19 5.57 5.92
N ILE A 40 2.57 4.76 6.92
CA ILE A 40 3.68 5.11 7.82
C ILE A 40 5.01 5.14 7.04
N ALA A 41 5.26 4.14 6.19
CA ALA A 41 6.48 4.06 5.37
C ALA A 41 6.56 5.14 4.26
N GLY A 42 5.49 5.91 4.02
CA GLY A 42 5.44 6.93 2.97
C GLY A 42 5.29 6.37 1.57
N GLY A 43 4.71 5.18 1.43
CA GLY A 43 4.42 4.53 0.17
C GLY A 43 2.95 4.64 -0.22
N ASN A 44 2.68 4.50 -1.52
CA ASN A 44 1.33 4.43 -2.09
C ASN A 44 0.90 2.98 -2.30
N VAL A 45 -0.41 2.73 -2.31
CA VAL A 45 -0.98 1.37 -2.41
C VAL A 45 -1.86 1.23 -3.65
N LEU A 46 -1.69 0.12 -4.36
CA LEU A 46 -2.62 -0.38 -5.37
C LEU A 46 -3.49 -1.47 -4.74
N LEU A 47 -4.81 -1.33 -4.80
CA LEU A 47 -5.79 -2.29 -4.30
C LEU A 47 -6.51 -2.99 -5.45
N GLU A 48 -6.18 -4.25 -5.66
CA GLU A 48 -6.85 -5.11 -6.63
C GLU A 48 -7.99 -5.89 -5.96
N GLY A 49 -9.16 -5.92 -6.60
CA GLY A 49 -10.29 -6.70 -6.09
C GLY A 49 -11.61 -6.26 -6.69
N VAL A 50 -12.65 -7.06 -6.51
CA VAL A 50 -13.96 -6.80 -7.10
C VAL A 50 -14.67 -5.60 -6.46
N PRO A 51 -15.62 -4.96 -7.16
CA PRO A 51 -16.47 -3.93 -6.57
C PRO A 51 -17.27 -4.45 -5.36
N GLY A 52 -17.60 -3.56 -4.42
CA GLY A 52 -18.49 -3.90 -3.30
C GLY A 52 -17.84 -4.55 -2.08
N VAL A 53 -16.53 -4.84 -2.09
CA VAL A 53 -15.80 -5.40 -0.94
C VAL A 53 -15.41 -4.34 0.12
N GLY A 54 -16.08 -3.18 0.16
CA GLY A 54 -15.85 -2.18 1.21
C GLY A 54 -14.58 -1.34 1.07
N LYS A 55 -13.91 -1.30 -0.09
CA LYS A 55 -12.71 -0.47 -0.35
C LYS A 55 -12.93 1.00 -0.02
N THR A 56 -14.06 1.59 -0.46
CA THR A 56 -14.40 2.98 -0.16
C THR A 56 -14.57 3.23 1.34
N ARG A 57 -15.10 2.25 2.07
CA ARG A 57 -15.26 2.33 3.53
C ARG A 57 -13.91 2.32 4.22
N LEU A 58 -13.00 1.44 3.80
CA LEU A 58 -11.63 1.39 4.31
C LEU A 58 -10.95 2.77 4.22
N VAL A 59 -10.95 3.41 3.06
CA VAL A 59 -10.25 4.70 2.90
C VAL A 59 -10.89 5.80 3.72
N ARG A 60 -12.22 5.83 3.82
CA ARG A 60 -12.90 6.84 4.62
C ARG A 60 -12.67 6.65 6.12
N THR A 61 -12.65 5.40 6.58
CA THR A 61 -12.24 5.05 7.95
C THR A 61 -10.80 5.49 8.22
N LEU A 62 -9.87 5.27 7.29
CA LEU A 62 -8.50 5.76 7.42
C LEU A 62 -8.45 7.28 7.54
N GLY A 63 -9.19 8.04 6.71
CA GLY A 63 -9.27 9.50 6.82
C GLY A 63 -9.73 9.98 8.20
N ARG A 64 -10.70 9.29 8.81
CA ARG A 64 -11.17 9.61 10.17
C ARG A 64 -10.17 9.23 11.25
N VAL A 65 -9.67 7.99 11.22
CA VAL A 65 -8.70 7.46 12.19
C VAL A 65 -7.45 8.32 12.24
N PHE A 66 -7.04 8.84 11.07
CA PHE A 66 -5.87 9.69 10.97
C PHE A 66 -6.12 11.21 11.08
N ASP A 67 -7.38 11.64 11.25
CA ASP A 67 -7.79 13.05 11.22
C ASP A 67 -7.22 13.84 10.03
N MET A 68 -7.34 13.25 8.83
CA MET A 68 -6.78 13.79 7.60
C MET A 68 -7.87 14.06 6.55
N PRO A 69 -7.79 15.18 5.80
CA PRO A 69 -8.71 15.41 4.70
C PRO A 69 -8.59 14.29 3.68
N PHE A 70 -9.75 13.85 3.22
CA PHE A 70 -9.93 12.77 2.27
C PHE A 70 -10.57 13.29 0.98
N SER A 71 -10.13 12.75 -0.15
CA SER A 71 -10.70 13.01 -1.46
C SER A 71 -10.85 11.73 -2.26
N ARG A 72 -11.95 11.63 -3.01
CA ARG A 72 -12.22 10.51 -3.92
C ARG A 72 -12.23 11.01 -5.35
N ILE A 73 -11.46 10.36 -6.20
CA ILE A 73 -11.41 10.59 -7.64
C ILE A 73 -11.87 9.30 -8.30
N GLN A 74 -13.01 9.37 -8.99
CA GLN A 74 -13.47 8.28 -9.83
C GLN A 74 -12.82 8.42 -11.20
N PHE A 75 -12.00 7.45 -11.60
CA PHE A 75 -11.39 7.45 -12.91
C PHE A 75 -12.40 6.96 -13.94
N THR A 76 -12.72 7.81 -14.89
CA THR A 76 -13.62 7.53 -16.01
C THR A 76 -12.89 7.81 -17.33
N PRO A 77 -13.35 7.26 -18.47
CA PRO A 77 -12.70 7.46 -19.77
C PRO A 77 -12.62 8.92 -20.22
N ASP A 78 -13.55 9.75 -19.74
CA ASP A 78 -13.67 11.19 -20.04
C ASP A 78 -12.93 12.10 -19.05
N LEU A 79 -12.43 11.55 -17.93
CA LEU A 79 -11.71 12.33 -16.91
C LEU A 79 -10.45 12.97 -17.51
N MET A 80 -10.35 14.30 -17.42
CA MET A 80 -9.18 15.03 -17.90
C MET A 80 -8.13 15.20 -16.80
N PRO A 81 -6.83 15.38 -17.16
CA PRO A 81 -5.78 15.69 -16.18
C PRO A 81 -6.12 16.88 -15.27
N ALA A 82 -6.74 17.93 -15.83
CA ALA A 82 -7.14 19.12 -15.10
C ALA A 82 -8.22 18.85 -14.04
N ASP A 83 -9.06 17.82 -14.21
CA ASP A 83 -10.06 17.43 -13.21
C ASP A 83 -9.41 16.74 -12.00
N VAL A 84 -8.18 16.24 -12.16
CA VAL A 84 -7.36 15.66 -11.07
C VAL A 84 -6.53 16.75 -10.41
N THR A 85 -5.77 17.50 -11.21
CA THR A 85 -4.80 18.50 -10.75
C THR A 85 -5.39 19.86 -10.42
N GLY A 86 -6.61 20.15 -10.88
CA GLY A 86 -7.19 21.50 -10.80
C GLY A 86 -6.88 22.35 -12.02
N THR A 87 -7.56 23.48 -12.09
CA THR A 87 -7.54 24.41 -13.23
C THR A 87 -7.57 25.86 -12.75
N ASN A 88 -7.21 26.80 -13.63
CA ASN A 88 -7.39 28.22 -13.36
C ASN A 88 -8.77 28.65 -13.85
N ILE A 89 -9.59 29.19 -12.94
CA ILE A 89 -10.87 29.81 -13.25
C ILE A 89 -10.72 31.32 -13.32
N ILE A 90 -11.54 31.96 -14.15
CA ILE A 90 -11.62 33.42 -14.20
C ILE A 90 -12.66 33.87 -13.17
N VAL A 91 -12.21 34.62 -12.17
CA VAL A 91 -13.07 35.24 -11.17
C VAL A 91 -13.10 36.73 -11.43
N LYS A 92 -14.31 37.31 -11.44
CA LYS A 92 -14.48 38.76 -11.50
C LYS A 92 -14.32 39.32 -10.10
N GLY A 93 -13.32 40.19 -9.93
CA GLY A 93 -13.15 40.95 -8.68
C GLY A 93 -14.26 41.98 -8.49
N GLU A 94 -14.35 42.53 -7.28
CA GLU A 94 -15.31 43.59 -6.93
C GLU A 94 -15.16 44.83 -7.84
N ASP A 95 -13.96 45.06 -8.36
CA ASP A 95 -13.60 46.14 -9.28
C ASP A 95 -14.02 45.88 -10.75
N GLY A 96 -14.66 44.74 -11.05
CA GLY A 96 -15.06 44.33 -12.40
C GLY A 96 -13.93 43.69 -13.25
N ASN A 97 -12.69 43.71 -12.77
CA ASN A 97 -11.54 43.10 -13.45
C ASN A 97 -11.56 41.56 -13.33
N SER A 98 -11.20 40.87 -14.43
CA SER A 98 -11.08 39.41 -14.47
C SER A 98 -9.70 38.97 -14.00
N GLN A 99 -9.63 38.17 -12.93
CA GLN A 99 -8.40 37.58 -12.42
C GLN A 99 -8.42 36.06 -12.57
N PHE A 100 -7.28 35.45 -12.91
CA PHE A 100 -7.14 34.01 -12.91
C PHE A 100 -6.89 33.52 -11.48
N GLN A 101 -7.82 32.74 -10.92
CA GLN A 101 -7.68 32.09 -9.63
C GLN A 101 -7.52 30.58 -9.83
N PHE A 102 -6.51 30.00 -9.18
CA PHE A 102 -6.33 28.55 -9.19
C PHE A 102 -7.37 27.87 -8.32
N GLN A 103 -8.14 26.96 -8.91
CA GLN A 103 -9.04 26.06 -8.21
C GLN A 103 -8.33 24.71 -8.03
N PRO A 104 -7.94 24.33 -6.80
CA PRO A 104 -7.25 23.07 -6.57
C PRO A 104 -8.15 21.89 -6.92
N GLY A 105 -7.57 20.91 -7.61
CA GLY A 105 -8.24 19.65 -7.90
C GLY A 105 -8.32 18.75 -6.67
N PRO A 106 -9.06 17.64 -6.77
CA PRO A 106 -9.22 16.65 -5.71
C PRO A 106 -7.92 15.99 -5.26
N ILE A 107 -6.83 16.10 -6.02
CA ILE A 107 -5.50 15.60 -5.62
C ILE A 107 -4.90 16.36 -4.42
N PHE A 108 -5.34 17.60 -4.15
CA PHE A 108 -4.85 18.43 -3.04
C PHE A 108 -5.46 18.03 -1.68
N SER A 109 -5.44 16.74 -1.38
CA SER A 109 -5.89 16.16 -0.12
C SER A 109 -4.77 15.31 0.49
N ASN A 110 -4.84 15.02 1.80
CA ASN A 110 -3.84 14.20 2.46
C ASN A 110 -4.00 12.72 2.07
N ILE A 111 -5.25 12.24 1.98
CA ILE A 111 -5.59 10.89 1.52
C ILE A 111 -6.42 10.99 0.24
N VAL A 112 -5.94 10.35 -0.83
CA VAL A 112 -6.63 10.30 -2.13
C VAL A 112 -6.98 8.86 -2.48
N LEU A 113 -8.27 8.57 -2.64
CA LEU A 113 -8.77 7.35 -3.27
C LEU A 113 -8.89 7.57 -4.77
N ALA A 114 -8.04 6.90 -5.56
CA ALA A 114 -8.12 6.87 -7.02
C ALA A 114 -8.84 5.60 -7.46
N ASP A 115 -10.16 5.68 -7.60
CA ASP A 115 -11.01 4.54 -7.90
C ASP A 115 -10.97 4.18 -9.38
N GLU A 116 -10.72 2.92 -9.71
CA GLU A 116 -10.69 2.37 -11.07
C GLU A 116 -9.68 3.08 -11.98
N ILE A 117 -8.45 3.27 -11.48
CA ILE A 117 -7.38 4.02 -12.19
C ILE A 117 -7.14 3.54 -13.63
N ASN A 118 -7.41 2.26 -13.90
CA ASN A 118 -7.31 1.66 -15.24
C ASN A 118 -8.41 2.09 -16.22
N ARG A 119 -9.41 2.89 -15.82
CA ARG A 119 -10.47 3.38 -16.74
C ARG A 119 -10.15 4.71 -17.41
N ALA A 120 -9.24 5.50 -16.86
CA ALA A 120 -8.86 6.78 -17.47
C ALA A 120 -7.72 6.61 -18.47
N THR A 121 -7.59 7.60 -19.36
CA THR A 121 -6.52 7.63 -20.35
C THR A 121 -5.11 7.68 -19.70
N PRO A 122 -4.05 7.23 -20.40
CA PRO A 122 -2.68 7.30 -19.89
C PRO A 122 -2.22 8.70 -19.48
N LYS A 123 -2.75 9.76 -20.11
CA LYS A 123 -2.44 11.16 -19.74
C LYS A 123 -2.99 11.52 -18.37
N THR A 124 -4.23 11.13 -18.08
CA THR A 124 -4.88 11.36 -16.78
C THR A 124 -4.24 10.52 -15.69
N GLN A 125 -3.89 9.26 -15.97
CA GLN A 125 -3.10 8.41 -15.06
C GLN A 125 -1.76 9.06 -14.72
N SER A 126 -1.05 9.61 -15.72
CA SER A 126 0.24 10.26 -15.53
C SER A 126 0.18 11.47 -14.59
N ALA A 127 -0.91 12.25 -14.63
CA ALA A 127 -1.10 13.40 -13.75
C ALA A 127 -1.18 13.01 -12.27
N LEU A 128 -1.85 11.89 -11.94
CA LEU A 128 -1.85 11.32 -10.60
C LEU A 128 -0.47 10.80 -10.19
N LEU A 129 0.20 10.09 -11.10
CA LEU A 129 1.50 9.47 -10.83
C LEU A 129 2.64 10.47 -10.65
N GLU A 130 2.56 11.64 -11.30
CA GLU A 130 3.46 12.78 -11.05
C GLU A 130 3.34 13.25 -9.60
N ALA A 131 2.11 13.51 -9.15
CA ALA A 131 1.84 13.92 -7.77
C ALA A 131 2.34 12.88 -6.75
N MET A 132 2.15 11.59 -7.05
CA MET A 132 2.62 10.47 -6.21
C MET A 132 4.14 10.39 -6.06
N GLN A 133 4.90 10.84 -7.06
CA GLN A 133 6.36 10.68 -7.07
C GLN A 133 7.08 11.95 -6.64
N GLU A 134 6.60 13.09 -7.10
CA GLU A 134 7.25 14.40 -6.91
C GLU A 134 6.62 15.19 -5.76
N HIS A 135 5.50 14.72 -5.21
CA HIS A 135 4.73 15.42 -4.16
C HIS A 135 4.42 16.88 -4.54
N THR A 136 4.35 17.13 -5.85
CA THR A 136 4.21 18.44 -6.48
C THR A 136 3.45 18.25 -7.78
N VAL A 137 2.61 19.22 -8.13
CA VAL A 137 1.87 19.25 -9.38
C VAL A 137 2.14 20.59 -10.07
N THR A 138 2.42 20.58 -11.36
CA THR A 138 2.63 21.80 -12.14
C THR A 138 1.42 22.10 -13.02
N VAL A 139 0.73 23.20 -12.75
CA VAL A 139 -0.42 23.65 -13.56
C VAL A 139 -0.07 25.01 -14.19
N MET A 140 -0.11 25.07 -15.53
CA MET A 140 0.15 26.30 -16.29
C MET A 140 1.47 27.00 -15.91
N GLY A 141 2.54 26.21 -15.71
CA GLY A 141 3.87 26.71 -15.37
C GLY A 141 4.09 27.06 -13.89
N VAL A 142 3.08 26.92 -13.04
CA VAL A 142 3.20 27.14 -11.59
C VAL A 142 3.21 25.80 -10.86
N SER A 143 4.34 25.46 -10.24
CA SER A 143 4.47 24.26 -9.41
C SER A 143 3.88 24.47 -8.02
N ARG A 144 3.09 23.49 -7.56
CA ARG A 144 2.36 23.52 -6.30
C ARG A 144 2.65 22.24 -5.51
N LYS A 145 3.16 22.39 -4.29
CA LYS A 145 3.46 21.26 -3.41
C LYS A 145 2.19 20.68 -2.79
N MET A 146 2.16 19.36 -2.60
CA MET A 146 1.09 18.68 -1.88
C MET A 146 1.23 18.93 -0.37
N LYS A 147 0.13 18.74 0.36
CA LYS A 147 0.13 18.81 1.83
C LYS A 147 0.59 17.46 2.39
N GLU A 148 1.65 17.47 3.20
CA GLU A 148 2.15 16.27 3.87
C GLU A 148 1.36 15.95 5.16
N PRO A 149 1.22 14.66 5.54
CA PRO A 149 1.59 13.49 4.74
C PRO A 149 0.65 13.29 3.55
N PHE A 150 1.19 12.97 2.37
CA PHE A 150 0.43 12.68 1.16
C PHE A 150 0.39 11.17 0.88
N PHE A 151 -0.81 10.61 0.71
CA PHE A 151 -1.02 9.18 0.48
C PHE A 151 -2.08 8.93 -0.60
N VAL A 152 -1.72 8.10 -1.58
CA VAL A 152 -2.62 7.65 -2.63
C VAL A 152 -2.90 6.16 -2.48
N LEU A 153 -4.18 5.84 -2.50
CA LEU A 153 -4.70 4.49 -2.59
C LEU A 153 -5.49 4.36 -3.90
N ALA A 154 -4.90 3.68 -4.88
CA ALA A 154 -5.52 3.43 -6.16
C ALA A 154 -6.22 2.08 -6.16
N THR A 155 -7.36 1.95 -6.83
CA THR A 155 -8.04 0.67 -7.00
C THR A 155 -8.01 0.25 -8.47
N GLN A 156 -7.95 -1.06 -8.68
CA GLN A 156 -8.16 -1.67 -9.99
C GLN A 156 -9.14 -2.83 -9.87
N ASN A 157 -10.04 -2.92 -10.85
CA ASN A 157 -10.92 -4.06 -11.04
C ASN A 157 -10.32 -4.96 -12.13
N PRO A 158 -9.87 -6.19 -11.80
CA PRO A 158 -9.24 -7.07 -12.79
C PRO A 158 -10.23 -7.72 -13.77
N ILE A 159 -11.55 -7.64 -13.51
CA ILE A 159 -12.58 -8.34 -14.29
C ILE A 159 -13.04 -7.51 -15.50
N GLU A 160 -13.13 -6.19 -15.35
CA GLU A 160 -13.58 -5.31 -16.42
C GLU A 160 -12.41 -5.04 -17.38
N GLN A 161 -12.43 -5.67 -18.56
CA GLN A 161 -11.41 -5.48 -19.60
C GLN A 161 -11.85 -4.45 -20.65
N ASP A 162 -13.15 -4.26 -20.85
CA ASP A 162 -13.67 -3.34 -21.86
C ASP A 162 -13.47 -1.87 -21.46
N GLY A 163 -12.84 -1.09 -22.35
CA GLY A 163 -12.61 0.34 -22.12
C GLY A 163 -11.58 0.64 -21.03
N THR A 164 -10.65 -0.28 -20.77
CA THR A 164 -9.57 -0.08 -19.79
C THR A 164 -8.20 0.13 -20.44
N TYR A 165 -7.39 0.96 -19.77
CA TYR A 165 -6.00 1.24 -20.06
C TYR A 165 -5.15 0.68 -18.91
N PRO A 166 -4.50 -0.48 -19.09
CA PRO A 166 -3.68 -1.08 -18.04
C PRO A 166 -2.50 -0.15 -17.71
N LEU A 167 -2.14 -0.08 -16.43
CA LEU A 167 -0.95 0.65 -16.01
C LEU A 167 0.30 -0.06 -16.57
N PRO A 168 1.17 0.63 -17.31
CA PRO A 168 2.48 0.12 -17.67
C PRO A 168 3.29 -0.29 -16.43
N GLU A 169 4.22 -1.22 -16.57
CA GLU A 169 5.02 -1.74 -15.45
C GLU A 169 5.82 -0.63 -14.74
N ALA A 170 6.34 0.32 -15.51
CA ALA A 170 7.03 1.49 -14.98
C ALA A 170 6.13 2.40 -14.10
N GLN A 171 4.81 2.37 -14.32
CA GLN A 171 3.84 3.09 -13.51
C GLN A 171 3.46 2.28 -12.27
N MET A 172 3.23 0.98 -12.42
CA MET A 172 2.97 0.08 -11.29
C MET A 172 4.11 0.10 -10.26
N ASP A 173 5.36 0.19 -10.71
CA ASP A 173 6.54 0.23 -9.84
C ASP A 173 6.58 1.43 -8.87
N ARG A 174 5.78 2.48 -9.13
CA ARG A 174 5.60 3.63 -8.23
C ARG A 174 4.77 3.31 -6.99
N PHE A 175 3.99 2.24 -7.00
CA PHE A 175 3.23 1.79 -5.83
C PHE A 175 4.12 0.94 -4.93
N MET A 176 4.16 1.24 -3.63
CA MET A 176 4.92 0.45 -2.67
C MET A 176 4.37 -0.97 -2.60
N PHE A 177 3.05 -1.10 -2.45
CA PHE A 177 2.35 -2.39 -2.41
C PHE A 177 1.28 -2.51 -3.48
N ASN A 178 1.11 -3.74 -3.96
CA ASN A 178 -0.13 -4.21 -4.56
C ASN A 178 -0.79 -5.20 -3.57
N LEU A 179 -1.94 -4.82 -3.02
CA LEU A 179 -2.70 -5.63 -2.08
C LEU A 179 -3.93 -6.20 -2.79
N ILE A 180 -4.08 -7.52 -2.74
CA ILE A 180 -5.24 -8.22 -3.29
C ILE A 180 -6.29 -8.31 -2.19
N VAL A 181 -7.49 -7.81 -2.47
CA VAL A 181 -8.65 -7.95 -1.60
C VAL A 181 -9.36 -9.26 -1.96
N PRO A 182 -9.30 -10.30 -1.10
CA PRO A 182 -9.97 -11.55 -1.37
C PRO A 182 -11.50 -11.37 -1.31
N ASN A 183 -12.22 -12.28 -1.97
CA ASN A 183 -13.66 -12.35 -1.78
C ASN A 183 -13.96 -12.75 -0.34
N PRO A 184 -14.83 -12.02 0.36
CA PRO A 184 -15.17 -12.32 1.75
C PRO A 184 -15.82 -13.70 1.88
N GLY A 185 -15.53 -14.39 2.97
CA GLY A 185 -16.21 -15.64 3.34
C GLY A 185 -17.68 -15.40 3.70
N LEU A 186 -18.46 -16.47 3.88
CA LEU A 186 -19.88 -16.36 4.22
C LEU A 186 -20.11 -15.55 5.51
N ASP A 187 -19.32 -15.81 6.55
CA ASP A 187 -19.45 -15.09 7.83
C ASP A 187 -19.09 -13.61 7.71
N GLU A 188 -18.05 -13.29 6.94
CA GLU A 188 -17.66 -11.91 6.65
C GLU A 188 -18.73 -11.20 5.82
N LEU A 189 -19.30 -11.86 4.82
CA LEU A 189 -20.41 -11.34 4.02
C LEU A 189 -21.63 -11.03 4.90
N MET A 190 -22.03 -11.97 5.77
CA MET A 190 -23.12 -11.75 6.71
C MET A 190 -22.84 -10.57 7.63
N ALA A 191 -21.62 -10.45 8.12
CA ALA A 191 -21.22 -9.35 9.00
C ALA A 191 -21.19 -8.00 8.24
N ILE A 192 -20.70 -7.96 7.00
CA ILE A 192 -20.73 -6.78 6.12
C ILE A 192 -22.17 -6.32 5.87
N VAL A 193 -23.08 -7.24 5.52
CA VAL A 193 -24.50 -6.92 5.27
C VAL A 193 -25.19 -6.44 6.55
N ASN A 194 -24.95 -7.11 7.68
CA ASN A 194 -25.53 -6.69 8.96
C ASN A 194 -25.06 -5.29 9.36
N MET A 195 -23.77 -4.99 9.14
CA MET A 195 -23.19 -3.70 9.49
C MET A 195 -23.75 -2.58 8.61
N THR A 196 -23.86 -2.80 7.29
CA THR A 196 -24.43 -1.80 6.37
C THR A 196 -25.92 -1.56 6.62
N GLN A 197 -26.67 -2.59 7.04
CA GLN A 197 -28.10 -2.46 7.36
C GLN A 197 -28.36 -1.84 8.74
N LYS A 198 -27.53 -2.12 9.76
CA LYS A 198 -27.75 -1.63 11.13
C LYS A 198 -27.15 -0.25 11.38
N THR A 199 -26.04 0.09 10.74
CA THR A 199 -25.27 1.29 11.07
C THR A 199 -24.62 1.86 9.83
N MET A 200 -25.27 2.84 9.19
CA MET A 200 -24.62 3.68 8.17
C MET A 200 -23.64 4.69 8.79
N ALA A 201 -23.70 4.90 10.10
CA ALA A 201 -22.75 5.75 10.81
C ALA A 201 -21.41 5.03 10.95
N GLU A 202 -20.36 5.68 10.51
CA GLU A 202 -18.97 5.22 10.72
C GLU A 202 -18.58 5.68 12.13
N VAL A 203 -18.09 4.73 12.93
CA VAL A 203 -17.98 4.83 14.39
C VAL A 203 -16.52 4.97 14.84
N ALA A 204 -15.57 4.84 13.92
CA ALA A 204 -14.16 5.04 14.23
C ALA A 204 -13.86 6.48 14.67
N GLU A 205 -13.07 6.61 15.73
CA GLU A 205 -12.62 7.87 16.29
C GLU A 205 -11.21 8.23 15.79
N PRO A 206 -10.88 9.54 15.70
CA PRO A 206 -9.52 9.97 15.39
C PRO A 206 -8.55 9.58 16.51
N VAL A 207 -7.46 8.90 16.16
CA VAL A 207 -6.46 8.42 17.12
C VAL A 207 -5.01 8.71 16.74
N CYS A 208 -4.73 9.17 15.51
CA CYS A 208 -3.39 9.49 15.07
C CYS A 208 -3.39 10.61 14.02
N SER A 209 -3.06 11.84 14.39
CA SER A 209 -2.99 12.96 13.44
C SER A 209 -1.94 12.77 12.34
N GLY A 210 -2.05 13.54 11.25
CA GLY A 210 -1.02 13.55 10.19
C GLY A 210 0.39 13.90 10.69
N GLU A 211 0.52 14.76 11.71
CA GLU A 211 1.81 15.09 12.32
C GLU A 211 2.39 13.91 13.12
N GLU A 212 1.54 13.17 13.84
CA GLU A 212 1.94 11.96 14.56
C GLU A 212 2.37 10.86 13.58
N LEU A 213 1.67 10.72 12.44
CA LEU A 213 2.08 9.80 11.38
C LEU A 213 3.47 10.15 10.84
N LEU A 214 3.79 11.43 10.65
CA LEU A 214 5.13 11.87 10.24
C LEU A 214 6.20 11.55 11.30
N LYS A 215 5.89 11.73 12.60
CA LYS A 215 6.80 11.32 13.70
C LYS A 215 7.00 9.81 13.74
N MET A 216 5.95 9.02 13.49
CA MET A 216 6.03 7.57 13.35
C MET A 216 6.95 7.19 12.18
N ARG A 217 6.81 7.85 11.03
CA ARG A 217 7.70 7.65 9.87
C ARG A 217 9.16 7.97 10.21
N GLU A 218 9.42 9.08 10.88
CA GLU A 218 10.77 9.45 11.32
C GLU A 218 11.37 8.39 12.25
N THR A 219 10.57 7.91 13.21
CA THR A 219 10.96 6.83 14.13
C THR A 219 11.30 5.55 13.37
N ALA A 220 10.47 5.16 12.39
CA ALA A 220 10.72 4.00 11.55
C ALA A 220 12.02 4.13 10.74
N ASN A 221 12.32 5.32 10.21
CA ASN A 221 13.54 5.55 9.43
C ASN A 221 14.83 5.35 10.26
N GLN A 222 14.78 5.65 11.55
CA GLN A 222 15.92 5.50 12.46
C GLN A 222 16.21 4.04 12.85
N VAL A 223 15.32 3.08 12.53
CA VAL A 223 15.51 1.67 12.89
C VAL A 223 16.73 1.10 12.17
N PRO A 224 17.70 0.52 12.90
CA PRO A 224 18.87 -0.08 12.30
C PRO A 224 18.48 -1.36 11.55
N VAL A 225 19.13 -1.56 10.41
CA VAL A 225 19.01 -2.79 9.60
C VAL A 225 20.37 -3.45 9.60
N ALA A 226 20.44 -4.69 10.10
CA ALA A 226 21.67 -5.47 10.05
C ALA A 226 22.09 -5.70 8.59
N GLU A 227 23.40 -5.71 8.33
CA GLU A 227 23.93 -5.89 6.97
C GLU A 227 23.42 -7.19 6.33
N GLU A 228 23.29 -8.26 7.11
CA GLU A 228 22.78 -9.54 6.62
C GLU A 228 21.31 -9.48 6.17
N VAL A 229 20.48 -8.70 6.86
CA VAL A 229 19.06 -8.50 6.48
C VAL A 229 18.97 -7.62 5.23
N MET A 230 19.82 -6.60 5.13
CA MET A 230 19.92 -5.79 3.93
C MET A 230 20.37 -6.63 2.74
N ARG A 231 21.41 -7.45 2.91
CA ARG A 231 21.91 -8.39 1.90
C ARG A 231 20.82 -9.36 1.48
N TYR A 232 20.08 -9.94 2.42
CA TYR A 232 18.95 -10.82 2.15
C TYR A 232 17.88 -10.15 1.28
N ALA A 233 17.43 -8.94 1.65
CA ALA A 233 16.43 -8.21 0.87
C ALA A 233 16.93 -7.90 -0.55
N MET A 234 18.20 -7.52 -0.71
CA MET A 234 18.79 -7.29 -2.03
C MET A 234 18.92 -8.59 -2.84
N THR A 235 19.31 -9.69 -2.21
CA THR A 235 19.35 -11.01 -2.85
C THR A 235 17.96 -11.43 -3.30
N LEU A 236 16.91 -11.16 -2.51
CA LEU A 236 15.53 -11.45 -2.89
C LEU A 236 15.13 -10.67 -4.16
N CYS A 237 15.41 -9.37 -4.22
CA CYS A 237 15.16 -8.57 -5.42
C CYS A 237 15.97 -9.07 -6.62
N SER A 238 17.25 -9.37 -6.41
CA SER A 238 18.16 -9.87 -7.43
C SER A 238 17.70 -11.24 -7.98
N ALA A 239 17.21 -12.12 -7.10
CA ALA A 239 16.71 -13.44 -7.42
C ALA A 239 15.43 -13.46 -8.28
N THR A 240 14.72 -12.33 -8.39
CA THR A 240 13.58 -12.17 -9.31
C THR A 240 14.02 -11.97 -10.77
N HIS A 241 15.28 -11.62 -11.03
CA HIS A 241 15.77 -11.43 -12.39
C HIS A 241 16.28 -12.77 -12.95
N PRO A 242 15.80 -13.22 -14.13
CA PRO A 242 16.19 -14.51 -14.69
C PRO A 242 17.68 -14.58 -15.07
N ASN A 243 18.29 -13.45 -15.41
CA ASN A 243 19.69 -13.36 -15.88
C ASN A 243 20.66 -12.89 -14.78
N SER A 244 20.22 -12.82 -13.53
CA SER A 244 21.09 -12.41 -12.42
C SER A 244 21.92 -13.58 -11.89
N ASP A 245 23.11 -13.31 -11.36
CA ASP A 245 23.91 -14.27 -10.61
C ASP A 245 23.14 -14.89 -9.42
N CYS A 246 22.21 -14.12 -8.84
CA CYS A 246 21.37 -14.56 -7.72
C CYS A 246 20.06 -15.21 -8.16
N ALA A 247 19.80 -15.38 -9.47
CA ALA A 247 18.53 -15.84 -10.00
C ALA A 247 18.03 -17.10 -9.28
N SER A 248 16.76 -17.09 -8.93
CA SER A 248 16.04 -18.29 -8.46
C SER A 248 15.67 -19.18 -9.65
N GLU A 249 15.47 -20.47 -9.40
CA GLU A 249 15.00 -21.38 -10.45
C GLU A 249 13.59 -21.02 -10.91
N ALA A 250 12.75 -20.55 -9.98
CA ALA A 250 11.43 -20.03 -10.29
C ALA A 250 11.48 -18.80 -11.22
N ALA A 251 12.41 -17.87 -10.99
CA ALA A 251 12.55 -16.69 -11.85
C ALA A 251 13.06 -17.06 -13.24
N LYS A 252 14.06 -17.94 -13.36
CA LYS A 252 14.57 -18.42 -14.65
C LYS A 252 13.46 -19.06 -15.49
N LYS A 253 12.58 -19.83 -14.84
CA LYS A 253 11.48 -20.52 -15.52
C LYS A 253 10.32 -19.60 -15.87
N TYR A 254 9.90 -18.70 -14.96
CA TYR A 254 8.59 -18.03 -15.08
C TYR A 254 8.66 -16.51 -15.27
N VAL A 255 9.80 -15.87 -15.03
CA VAL A 255 9.92 -14.41 -15.01
C VAL A 255 10.67 -13.91 -16.24
N ARG A 256 10.06 -12.98 -16.96
CA ARG A 256 10.66 -12.25 -18.08
C ARG A 256 11.44 -11.02 -17.63
N LEU A 257 10.91 -10.29 -16.63
CA LEU A 257 11.53 -9.09 -16.07
C LEU A 257 11.35 -9.10 -14.55
N GLY A 258 12.46 -8.94 -13.83
CA GLY A 258 12.49 -8.91 -12.36
C GLY A 258 12.14 -7.53 -11.78
N ALA A 259 12.14 -7.47 -10.46
CA ALA A 259 11.74 -6.30 -9.69
C ALA A 259 12.82 -5.20 -9.67
N SER A 260 12.41 -3.93 -9.74
CA SER A 260 13.34 -2.80 -9.74
C SER A 260 14.02 -2.56 -8.37
N PRO A 261 15.05 -1.70 -8.29
CA PRO A 261 15.63 -1.28 -7.00
C PRO A 261 14.63 -0.67 -6.00
N ARG A 262 13.49 -0.15 -6.49
CA ARG A 262 12.41 0.36 -5.64
C ARG A 262 11.78 -0.75 -4.79
N ALA A 263 11.80 -1.99 -5.28
CA ALA A 263 11.37 -3.14 -4.49
C ALA A 263 12.22 -3.30 -3.22
N GLY A 264 13.55 -3.18 -3.35
CA GLY A 264 14.46 -3.28 -2.22
C GLY A 264 14.24 -2.16 -1.19
N GLN A 265 14.02 -0.94 -1.67
CA GLN A 265 13.67 0.21 -0.82
C GLN A 265 12.34 -0.03 -0.09
N ALA A 266 11.31 -0.47 -0.82
CA ALA A 266 10.00 -0.77 -0.27
C ALA A 266 10.05 -1.89 0.80
N LEU A 267 10.77 -2.98 0.53
CA LEU A 267 10.95 -4.08 1.48
C LEU A 267 11.56 -3.57 2.79
N ILE A 268 12.64 -2.81 2.72
CA ILE A 268 13.34 -2.33 3.93
C ILE A 268 12.49 -1.32 4.70
N SER A 269 11.93 -0.31 4.03
CA SER A 269 11.10 0.70 4.70
C SER A 269 9.88 0.08 5.36
N ALA A 270 9.20 -0.85 4.68
CA ALA A 270 8.05 -1.55 5.23
C ALA A 270 8.43 -2.52 6.36
N ALA A 271 9.55 -3.24 6.23
CA ALA A 271 10.00 -4.19 7.25
C ALA A 271 10.41 -3.48 8.55
N LYS A 272 10.96 -2.26 8.47
CA LYS A 272 11.21 -1.41 9.64
C LYS A 272 9.92 -1.08 10.39
N VAL A 273 8.88 -0.68 9.66
CA VAL A 273 7.55 -0.39 10.23
C VAL A 273 6.96 -1.65 10.86
N LYS A 274 7.01 -2.79 10.16
CA LYS A 274 6.49 -4.07 10.67
C LYS A 274 7.22 -4.55 11.93
N ALA A 275 8.54 -4.38 12.00
CA ALA A 275 9.33 -4.69 13.20
C ALA A 275 8.88 -3.84 14.40
N LEU A 276 8.71 -2.53 14.22
CA LEU A 276 8.23 -1.62 15.27
C LEU A 276 6.80 -1.90 15.70
N MET A 277 5.90 -2.25 14.78
CA MET A 277 4.53 -2.67 15.11
C MET A 277 4.54 -3.86 16.06
N ASN A 278 5.46 -4.81 15.84
CA ASN A 278 5.68 -5.99 16.67
C ASN A 278 6.53 -5.70 17.93
N GLY A 279 6.84 -4.43 18.23
CA GLY A 279 7.59 -4.02 19.41
C GLY A 279 9.09 -4.37 19.36
N ARG A 280 9.65 -4.63 18.17
CA ARG A 280 11.06 -5.02 18.01
C ARG A 280 11.94 -3.86 17.55
N PHE A 281 13.20 -3.89 18.00
CA PHE A 281 14.22 -2.85 17.76
C PHE A 281 15.01 -3.03 16.46
N ASN A 282 14.89 -4.20 15.84
CA ASN A 282 15.63 -4.60 14.67
C ASN A 282 14.73 -5.34 13.68
N VAL A 283 15.03 -5.18 12.40
CA VAL A 283 14.35 -5.90 11.33
C VAL A 283 14.82 -7.36 11.31
N ALA A 284 13.89 -8.30 11.19
CA ALA A 284 14.21 -9.71 10.98
C ALA A 284 13.88 -10.15 9.54
N TYR A 285 14.41 -11.30 9.14
CA TYR A 285 14.09 -11.91 7.84
C TYR A 285 12.58 -12.18 7.68
N SER A 286 11.89 -12.56 8.76
CA SER A 286 10.45 -12.79 8.75
C SER A 286 9.63 -11.55 8.38
N ASP A 287 10.10 -10.34 8.72
CA ASP A 287 9.45 -9.10 8.31
C ASP A 287 9.52 -8.90 6.81
N VAL A 288 10.69 -9.15 6.22
CA VAL A 288 10.92 -9.07 4.78
C VAL A 288 10.09 -10.12 4.06
N ASN A 289 10.05 -11.36 4.56
CA ASN A 289 9.29 -12.46 3.98
C ASN A 289 7.79 -12.19 3.96
N ALA A 290 7.25 -11.65 5.06
CA ALA A 290 5.83 -11.32 5.18
C ALA A 290 5.39 -10.22 4.18
N LEU A 291 6.32 -9.34 3.78
CA LEU A 291 6.05 -8.23 2.87
C LEU A 291 6.54 -8.49 1.43
N ALA A 292 7.17 -9.64 1.18
CA ALA A 292 7.70 -9.99 -0.14
C ALA A 292 6.62 -10.03 -1.21
N ALA A 293 5.50 -10.71 -0.94
CA ALA A 293 4.41 -10.86 -1.90
C ALA A 293 3.77 -9.52 -2.30
N PRO A 294 3.31 -8.64 -1.37
CA PRO A 294 2.71 -7.35 -1.75
C PRO A 294 3.70 -6.38 -2.40
N VAL A 295 5.02 -6.52 -2.16
CA VAL A 295 6.03 -5.68 -2.81
C VAL A 295 6.41 -6.19 -4.20
N LEU A 296 6.56 -7.51 -4.39
CA LEU A 296 7.18 -8.06 -5.60
C LEU A 296 6.16 -8.41 -6.69
N ARG A 297 4.91 -8.74 -6.35
CA ARG A 297 3.93 -9.29 -7.31
C ARG A 297 3.69 -8.42 -8.55
N HIS A 298 3.61 -7.10 -8.37
CA HIS A 298 3.37 -6.13 -9.45
C HIS A 298 4.64 -5.61 -10.09
N ARG A 299 5.81 -6.04 -9.59
CA ARG A 299 7.13 -5.65 -10.09
C ARG A 299 7.78 -6.73 -10.95
N MET A 300 7.12 -7.88 -11.11
CA MET A 300 7.60 -8.97 -11.95
C MET A 300 6.72 -9.10 -13.18
N LYS A 301 7.35 -9.18 -14.36
CA LYS A 301 6.65 -9.53 -15.60
C LYS A 301 6.80 -11.02 -15.85
N LEU A 302 5.68 -11.73 -15.90
CA LEU A 302 5.67 -13.16 -16.20
C LEU A 302 5.93 -13.43 -17.69
N ASN A 303 6.54 -14.57 -17.99
CA ASN A 303 6.70 -15.06 -19.35
C ASN A 303 5.50 -15.91 -19.80
N PHE A 304 5.51 -16.37 -21.05
CA PHE A 304 4.41 -17.18 -21.59
C PHE A 304 4.28 -18.55 -20.91
N GLU A 305 5.38 -19.15 -20.45
CA GLU A 305 5.35 -20.43 -19.73
C GLU A 305 4.58 -20.31 -18.42
N ALA A 306 4.81 -19.26 -17.64
CA ALA A 306 4.07 -18.99 -16.40
C ALA A 306 2.56 -18.86 -16.64
N ILE A 307 2.18 -18.21 -17.75
CA ILE A 307 0.78 -18.06 -18.15
C ILE A 307 0.19 -19.41 -18.56
N ALA A 308 0.93 -20.21 -19.34
CA ALA A 308 0.51 -21.54 -19.78
C ALA A 308 0.34 -22.51 -18.59
N ASP A 309 1.28 -22.50 -17.65
CA ASP A 309 1.27 -23.30 -16.42
C ASP A 309 0.29 -22.74 -15.36
N ARG A 310 -0.37 -21.59 -15.64
CA ARG A 310 -1.31 -20.89 -14.73
C ARG A 310 -0.72 -20.60 -13.36
N VAL A 311 0.57 -20.26 -13.31
CA VAL A 311 1.26 -19.95 -12.06
C VAL A 311 1.01 -18.49 -11.68
N ALA A 312 0.41 -18.27 -10.51
CA ALA A 312 0.16 -16.93 -10.00
C ALA A 312 1.48 -16.22 -9.59
N PRO A 313 1.57 -14.88 -9.71
CA PRO A 313 2.72 -14.11 -9.23
C PRO A 313 3.09 -14.41 -7.77
N ASP A 314 2.08 -14.52 -6.89
CA ASP A 314 2.29 -14.82 -5.47
C ASP A 314 2.93 -16.19 -5.24
N ALA A 315 2.60 -17.19 -6.06
CA ALA A 315 3.23 -18.50 -5.98
C ALA A 315 4.71 -18.44 -6.37
N ILE A 316 5.04 -17.65 -7.39
CA ILE A 316 6.43 -17.40 -7.80
C ILE A 316 7.18 -16.70 -6.68
N VAL A 317 6.62 -15.62 -6.11
CA VAL A 317 7.26 -14.93 -4.97
C VAL A 317 7.51 -15.90 -3.81
N LYS A 318 6.54 -16.76 -3.47
CA LYS A 318 6.71 -17.76 -2.41
C LYS A 318 7.88 -18.72 -2.70
N MET A 319 7.96 -19.26 -3.92
CA MET A 319 9.07 -20.11 -4.34
C MET A 319 10.43 -19.39 -4.22
N ILE A 320 10.50 -18.12 -4.63
CA ILE A 320 11.73 -17.31 -4.53
C ILE A 320 12.12 -17.09 -3.06
N VAL A 321 11.16 -16.74 -2.20
CA VAL A 321 11.41 -16.52 -0.76
C VAL A 321 11.90 -17.81 -0.10
N GLU A 322 11.32 -18.97 -0.41
CA GLU A 322 11.74 -20.25 0.14
C GLU A 322 13.15 -20.64 -0.30
N GLU A 323 13.45 -20.47 -1.60
CA GLU A 323 14.77 -20.79 -2.16
C GLU A 323 15.85 -19.87 -1.59
N VAL A 324 15.63 -18.55 -1.60
CA VAL A 324 16.57 -17.57 -1.06
C VAL A 324 16.71 -17.74 0.45
N GLY A 325 15.61 -17.98 1.18
CA GLY A 325 15.65 -18.25 2.62
C GLY A 325 16.55 -19.44 2.96
N THR A 326 16.49 -20.51 2.17
CA THR A 326 17.35 -21.69 2.34
C THR A 326 18.84 -21.34 2.15
N ARG A 327 19.19 -20.46 1.20
CA ARG A 327 20.57 -19.98 0.99
C ARG A 327 21.13 -19.22 2.19
N PHE A 328 20.26 -18.59 2.98
CA PHE A 328 20.60 -17.86 4.20
C PHE A 328 20.41 -18.69 5.48
N GLY A 329 20.19 -20.01 5.36
CA GLY A 329 20.03 -20.90 6.50
C GLY A 329 18.69 -20.78 7.23
N LEU A 330 17.71 -20.09 6.63
CA LEU A 330 16.34 -20.03 7.16
C LEU A 330 15.63 -21.34 6.84
N ASN A 331 14.93 -21.89 7.83
CA ASN A 331 14.13 -23.09 7.63
C ASN A 331 12.66 -22.68 7.48
N PRO A 332 12.11 -22.59 6.25
CA PRO A 332 10.77 -22.04 6.00
C PRO A 332 9.66 -22.80 6.75
N LYS A 333 9.85 -24.11 7.00
CA LYS A 333 8.91 -24.94 7.77
C LYS A 333 8.86 -24.60 9.27
N LYS A 334 9.94 -24.06 9.85
CA LYS A 334 9.96 -23.61 11.25
C LYS A 334 9.34 -22.22 11.41
N GLU A 335 9.52 -21.33 10.43
CA GLU A 335 8.96 -19.98 10.47
C GLU A 335 7.43 -19.96 10.24
N GLU A 336 6.89 -20.74 9.29
CA GLU A 336 5.43 -20.87 9.14
C GLU A 336 4.77 -21.46 10.41
N ALA A 337 5.45 -22.36 11.11
CA ALA A 337 4.99 -22.91 12.39
C ALA A 337 5.03 -21.88 13.53
N ALA A 338 6.05 -21.02 13.56
CA ALA A 338 6.17 -19.93 14.53
C ALA A 338 5.12 -18.82 14.28
N ALA A 339 4.92 -18.40 13.04
CA ALA A 339 3.93 -17.39 12.65
C ALA A 339 2.48 -17.85 12.94
N LYS A 340 2.16 -19.12 12.68
CA LYS A 340 0.86 -19.71 13.06
C LYS A 340 0.68 -19.86 14.57
N ALA A 341 1.77 -19.99 15.34
CA ALA A 341 1.72 -20.04 16.80
C ALA A 341 1.51 -18.65 17.41
N GLU A 342 2.10 -17.60 16.82
CA GLU A 342 1.89 -16.20 17.23
C GLU A 342 0.47 -15.70 16.91
N SER A 343 -0.07 -16.01 15.73
CA SER A 343 -1.46 -15.62 15.39
C SER A 343 -2.50 -16.31 16.29
N LYS A 344 -2.24 -17.56 16.72
CA LYS A 344 -3.06 -18.24 17.72
C LYS A 344 -2.94 -17.64 19.12
N LYS A 345 -1.77 -17.13 19.53
CA LYS A 345 -1.63 -16.45 20.83
C LYS A 345 -2.38 -15.11 20.88
N GLY A 346 -2.40 -14.37 19.78
CA GLY A 346 -3.18 -13.12 19.65
C GLY A 346 -4.71 -13.32 19.71
N LEU A 347 -5.23 -14.48 19.28
CA LEU A 347 -6.66 -14.78 19.39
C LEU A 347 -7.12 -15.23 20.79
N PHE A 348 -6.20 -15.71 21.65
CA PHE A 348 -6.55 -16.29 22.96
C PHE A 348 -6.23 -15.40 24.16
N SER A 349 -5.57 -14.25 23.99
CA SER A 349 -5.34 -13.30 25.10
C SER A 349 -6.55 -12.42 25.44
N GLY A 350 -7.60 -12.40 24.61
CA GLY A 350 -8.81 -11.60 24.82
C GLY A 350 -9.89 -12.21 25.74
N LYS A 351 -9.63 -13.34 26.40
CA LYS A 351 -10.56 -13.96 27.37
C LYS A 351 -9.81 -14.37 28.64
N LYS A 352 -9.42 -13.41 29.46
CA LYS A 352 -9.26 -13.53 30.92
C LYS A 352 -8.82 -12.19 31.53
N ALA A 353 -9.79 -11.36 31.87
CA ALA A 353 -9.86 -10.54 33.09
C ALA A 353 -11.26 -9.94 33.16
#